data_AF-A0A952IZD3-F1
#
_entry.id   AF-A0A952IZD3-F1
#
_cell.length_a   1.000
_cell.length_b   1.000
_cell.length_c   1.000
_cell.angle_alpha   90.00
_cell.angle_beta   90.00
_cell.angle_gamma   90.00
#
_symmetry.space_group_name_H-M   'P 1'
#
loop_
_entity.id
_entity.type
_entity.pdbx_description
1 polymer ?
#
loop_
_entity_poly.entity_id
_entity_poly.type
_entity_poly.pdbx_seq_one_letter_code
_entity_poly.pdbx_strand_id
1 'polypeptide(L)'
;MSPSFSLEQLPADAGVLICGHGSRAKIAEEEFSTLAAGLRGRFPQLAIEYGFLEYSAPNIHMALDRLVEQGVKTIYAVPGMLFRATHAKNDIPSVLTTYMDQHPGLTIHYGRELGLHEEMIAAFELRILQAMGMDAIPAPGSLYDTMLVTVGRGTSVAAANAEAAKLCRIAAENLGFGWCETVYSGVTYPSVGAGLEMAVKLGFKKIVVAPYFLFSGRLIGRIQGYIEKVAEAHPDVKFMTADYLRDNPHVINTFIARIEELVLGEVEEKGLMADFRERLSRGEVDVHHHHAEFQPEGAESHSHTHDHDHEHHHHHSHSHSHDHNHAHNESGHGHHHAPYKHIAHPFGPRTMIDENVCCCFMSQFPQEVIDAERALRKKAGVAEADRTPQCKRKS
;
A
#
# COMPACT_ATOMS: atom_id res chain seq x y z
N MET A 1 -28.10 25.89 -6.09
CA MET A 1 -27.45 24.68 -6.64
C MET A 1 -26.48 25.17 -7.70
N SER A 2 -25.19 25.23 -7.37
CA SER A 2 -24.16 25.43 -8.38
C SER A 2 -24.25 24.26 -9.38
N PRO A 3 -24.07 24.47 -10.69
CA PRO A 3 -24.06 23.36 -11.63
C PRO A 3 -23.02 22.35 -11.16
N SER A 4 -23.41 21.07 -11.02
CA SER A 4 -22.45 20.03 -10.65
C SER A 4 -21.43 19.95 -11.78
N PHE A 5 -20.16 20.11 -11.41
CA PHE A 5 -19.06 19.86 -12.32
C PHE A 5 -19.14 18.40 -12.81
N SER A 6 -18.75 18.16 -14.07
CA SER A 6 -18.66 16.82 -14.65
C SER A 6 -17.28 16.67 -15.27
N LEU A 7 -16.64 15.51 -15.08
CA LEU A 7 -15.34 15.19 -15.68
C LEU A 7 -15.37 15.24 -17.22
N GLU A 8 -16.54 15.13 -17.85
CA GLU A 8 -16.71 15.30 -19.29
C GLU A 8 -16.45 16.74 -19.78
N GLN A 9 -16.43 17.71 -18.87
CA GLN A 9 -16.17 19.12 -19.19
C GLN A 9 -14.68 19.47 -19.18
N LEU A 10 -13.80 18.49 -18.89
CA LEU A 10 -12.37 18.70 -18.94
C LEU A 10 -11.90 19.08 -20.35
N PRO A 11 -10.89 19.95 -20.48
CA PRO A 11 -10.29 20.26 -21.77
C PRO A 11 -9.85 19.01 -22.53
N ALA A 12 -9.85 19.07 -23.87
CA ALA A 12 -9.44 17.94 -24.70
C ALA A 12 -7.96 17.55 -24.51
N ASP A 13 -7.13 18.46 -24.00
CA ASP A 13 -5.74 18.21 -23.63
C ASP A 13 -5.57 17.86 -22.14
N ALA A 14 -6.65 17.45 -21.46
CA ALA A 14 -6.61 16.92 -20.11
C ALA A 14 -6.69 15.39 -20.08
N GLY A 15 -6.01 14.78 -19.11
CA GLY A 15 -6.04 13.34 -18.87
C GLY A 15 -5.99 12.99 -17.39
N VAL A 16 -6.34 11.76 -17.06
CA VAL A 16 -6.33 11.21 -15.70
C VAL A 16 -5.32 10.08 -15.63
N LEU A 17 -4.53 10.07 -14.57
CA LEU A 17 -3.61 8.98 -14.25
C LEU A 17 -3.98 8.37 -12.90
N ILE A 18 -4.25 7.06 -12.89
CA ILE A 18 -4.43 6.31 -11.65
C ILE A 18 -3.10 5.65 -11.26
N CYS A 19 -2.49 6.10 -10.16
CA CYS A 19 -1.19 5.62 -9.70
C CYS A 19 -1.35 4.45 -8.72
N GLY A 20 -1.10 3.23 -9.18
CA GLY A 20 -1.06 2.04 -8.34
C GLY A 20 0.29 1.82 -7.67
N HIS A 21 0.30 1.10 -6.55
CA HIS A 21 1.56 0.62 -5.96
C HIS A 21 2.23 -0.45 -6.84
N GLY A 22 1.42 -1.39 -7.35
CA GLY A 22 1.87 -2.59 -8.05
C GLY A 22 2.04 -3.79 -7.11
N SER A 23 2.14 -4.99 -7.70
CA SER A 23 2.11 -6.25 -6.98
C SER A 23 2.93 -7.31 -7.69
N ARG A 24 3.53 -8.22 -6.92
CA ARG A 24 4.16 -9.42 -7.48
C ARG A 24 3.15 -10.49 -7.92
N ALA A 25 1.88 -10.28 -7.63
CA ALA A 25 0.80 -11.19 -8.00
C ALA A 25 0.04 -10.63 -9.20
N LYS A 26 0.14 -11.31 -10.36
CA LYS A 26 -0.51 -10.89 -11.61
C LYS A 26 -2.01 -10.62 -11.49
N ILE A 27 -2.72 -11.42 -10.69
CA ILE A 27 -4.15 -11.22 -10.42
C ILE A 27 -4.46 -9.83 -9.84
N ALA A 28 -3.57 -9.26 -9.02
CA ALA A 28 -3.78 -7.93 -8.46
C ALA A 28 -3.58 -6.82 -9.51
N GLU A 29 -2.79 -7.07 -10.56
CA GLU A 29 -2.63 -6.17 -11.70
C GLU A 29 -3.90 -6.17 -12.56
N GLU A 30 -4.42 -7.37 -12.83
CA GLU A 30 -5.68 -7.57 -13.56
C GLU A 30 -6.85 -6.88 -12.83
N GLU A 31 -6.98 -7.09 -11.51
CA GLU A 31 -7.99 -6.42 -10.68
C GLU A 31 -7.81 -4.89 -10.60
N PHE A 32 -6.58 -4.38 -10.72
CA PHE A 32 -6.36 -2.93 -10.80
C PHE A 32 -6.85 -2.37 -12.14
N SER A 33 -6.59 -3.11 -13.23
CA SER A 33 -6.97 -2.71 -14.57
C SER A 33 -8.50 -2.60 -14.73
N THR A 34 -9.28 -3.36 -13.97
CA THR A 34 -10.76 -3.27 -14.00
C THR A 34 -11.26 -1.96 -13.41
N LEU A 35 -10.56 -1.34 -12.45
CA LEU A 35 -10.92 0.00 -11.98
C LEU A 35 -10.74 1.05 -13.08
N ALA A 36 -9.63 0.99 -13.81
CA ALA A 36 -9.39 1.87 -14.95
C ALA A 36 -10.43 1.62 -16.06
N ALA A 37 -10.80 0.36 -16.32
CA ALA A 37 -11.86 0.02 -17.25
C ALA A 37 -13.22 0.57 -16.80
N GLY A 38 -13.53 0.50 -15.50
CA GLY A 38 -14.75 1.06 -14.92
C GLY A 38 -14.83 2.59 -15.06
N LEU A 39 -13.71 3.30 -14.87
CA LEU A 39 -13.62 4.74 -15.11
C LEU A 39 -13.79 5.08 -16.60
N ARG A 40 -13.09 4.38 -17.50
CA ARG A 40 -13.23 4.56 -18.96
C ARG A 40 -14.65 4.28 -19.46
N GLY A 41 -15.33 3.29 -18.87
CA GLY A 41 -16.72 2.99 -19.20
C GLY A 41 -17.68 4.12 -18.84
N ARG A 42 -17.37 4.90 -17.80
CA ARG A 42 -18.17 6.06 -17.38
C ARG A 42 -17.80 7.34 -18.11
N PHE A 43 -16.52 7.50 -18.47
CA PHE A 43 -15.99 8.69 -19.15
C PHE A 43 -15.21 8.31 -20.41
N PRO A 44 -15.89 7.83 -21.47
CA PRO A 44 -15.24 7.28 -22.65
C PRO A 44 -14.46 8.31 -23.48
N GLN A 45 -14.72 9.60 -23.29
CA GLN A 45 -14.04 10.70 -24.00
C GLN A 45 -12.79 11.21 -23.27
N LEU A 46 -12.58 10.79 -22.01
CA LEU A 46 -11.45 11.24 -21.21
C LEU A 46 -10.26 10.31 -21.43
N ALA A 47 -9.07 10.89 -21.62
CA ALA A 47 -7.83 10.14 -21.66
C ALA A 47 -7.51 9.62 -20.24
N ILE A 48 -7.78 8.34 -19.99
CA ILE A 48 -7.56 7.71 -18.68
C ILE A 48 -6.50 6.63 -18.82
N GLU A 49 -5.41 6.76 -18.08
CA GLU A 49 -4.36 5.75 -17.95
C GLU A 49 -4.17 5.32 -16.50
N TYR A 50 -3.51 4.18 -16.33
CA TYR A 50 -3.06 3.72 -15.02
C TYR A 50 -1.61 3.26 -15.13
N GLY A 51 -0.87 3.38 -14.04
CA GLY A 51 0.51 2.93 -13.96
C GLY A 51 0.90 2.54 -12.55
N PHE A 52 1.87 1.63 -12.43
CA PHE A 52 2.36 1.13 -11.15
C PHE A 52 3.71 1.74 -10.77
N LEU A 53 3.89 1.98 -9.47
CA LEU A 53 5.16 2.42 -8.91
C LEU A 53 6.22 1.31 -8.96
N GLU A 54 5.85 0.07 -8.63
CA GLU A 54 6.79 -1.06 -8.53
C GLU A 54 6.21 -2.36 -9.13
N TYR A 55 7.09 -3.30 -9.54
CA TYR A 55 6.81 -4.69 -9.94
C TYR A 55 6.00 -4.93 -11.22
N SER A 56 5.02 -4.08 -11.49
CA SER A 56 3.94 -4.34 -12.44
C SER A 56 4.05 -3.44 -13.67
N ALA A 57 3.54 -3.91 -14.81
CA ALA A 57 3.39 -3.13 -16.02
C ALA A 57 1.91 -2.80 -16.28
N PRO A 58 1.60 -1.64 -16.87
CA PRO A 58 2.50 -0.53 -17.20
C PRO A 58 3.03 0.18 -15.93
N ASN A 59 4.29 0.63 -15.95
CA ASN A 59 4.81 1.49 -14.88
C ASN A 59 4.27 2.93 -15.04
N ILE A 60 4.45 3.79 -14.03
CA ILE A 60 3.97 5.18 -14.07
C ILE A 60 4.53 5.97 -15.27
N HIS A 61 5.80 5.81 -15.62
CA HIS A 61 6.41 6.50 -16.77
C HIS A 61 5.73 6.12 -18.09
N MET A 62 5.53 4.82 -18.33
CA MET A 62 4.84 4.31 -19.53
C MET A 62 3.40 4.85 -19.63
N ALA A 63 2.72 4.99 -18.51
CA ALA A 63 1.37 5.54 -18.47
C ALA A 63 1.35 7.05 -18.78
N LEU A 64 2.34 7.79 -18.27
CA LEU A 64 2.53 9.21 -18.58
C LEU A 64 2.87 9.42 -20.06
N ASP A 65 3.77 8.62 -20.61
CA ASP A 65 4.17 8.69 -22.03
C ASP A 65 2.94 8.51 -22.94
N ARG A 66 2.08 7.53 -22.65
CA ARG A 66 0.82 7.33 -23.40
C ARG A 66 -0.11 8.53 -23.34
N LEU A 67 -0.20 9.22 -22.21
CA LEU A 67 -1.04 10.42 -22.10
C LEU A 67 -0.42 11.56 -22.93
N VAL A 68 0.90 11.76 -22.86
CA VAL A 68 1.60 12.77 -23.63
C VAL A 68 1.49 12.51 -25.14
N GLU A 69 1.62 11.25 -25.58
CA GLU A 69 1.43 10.83 -26.98
C GLU A 69 0.01 11.10 -27.50
N GLN A 70 -1.00 11.09 -26.62
CA GLN A 70 -2.38 11.46 -26.94
C GLN A 70 -2.58 12.98 -27.03
N GLY A 71 -1.55 13.78 -26.79
CA GLY A 71 -1.62 15.25 -26.80
C GLY A 71 -2.07 15.87 -25.49
N VAL A 72 -2.11 15.10 -24.39
CA VAL A 72 -2.45 15.60 -23.06
C VAL A 72 -1.35 16.53 -22.54
N LYS A 73 -1.75 17.70 -22.05
CA LYS A 73 -0.89 18.72 -21.43
C LYS A 73 -1.19 18.94 -19.96
N THR A 74 -2.35 18.53 -19.48
CA THR A 74 -2.74 18.60 -18.06
C THR A 74 -3.15 17.23 -17.56
N ILE A 75 -2.42 16.69 -16.59
CA ILE A 75 -2.68 15.36 -16.01
C ILE A 75 -3.18 15.51 -14.58
N TYR A 76 -4.30 14.86 -14.28
CA TYR A 76 -4.86 14.73 -12.94
C TYR A 76 -4.51 13.34 -12.40
N ALA A 77 -3.43 13.27 -11.63
CA ALA A 77 -2.92 12.03 -11.06
C ALA A 77 -3.56 11.76 -9.68
N VAL A 78 -4.15 10.57 -9.50
CA VAL A 78 -4.76 10.15 -8.23
C VAL A 78 -4.07 8.88 -7.72
N PRO A 79 -3.56 8.87 -6.48
CA PRO A 79 -2.98 7.68 -5.90
C PRO A 79 -4.05 6.65 -5.53
N GLY A 80 -3.97 5.46 -6.11
CA GLY A 80 -4.76 4.28 -5.75
C GLY A 80 -4.30 3.66 -4.42
N MET A 81 -4.27 4.48 -3.37
CA MET A 81 -3.80 4.14 -2.02
C MET A 81 -4.95 4.38 -1.03
N LEU A 82 -5.09 3.50 -0.04
CA LEU A 82 -6.14 3.62 0.97
C LEU A 82 -5.84 4.71 2.00
N PHE A 83 -4.58 4.83 2.45
CA PHE A 83 -4.18 5.78 3.49
C PHE A 83 -2.87 6.50 3.15
N ARG A 84 -2.69 7.69 3.72
CA ARG A 84 -1.53 8.58 3.55
C ARG A 84 -0.25 8.02 4.19
N ALA A 85 0.40 7.09 3.51
CA ALA A 85 1.70 6.51 3.89
C ALA A 85 2.83 6.95 2.93
N THR A 86 4.03 6.39 3.11
CA THR A 86 5.26 6.77 2.39
C THR A 86 5.08 6.88 0.86
N HIS A 87 4.49 5.86 0.22
CA HIS A 87 4.32 5.84 -1.24
C HIS A 87 3.48 7.01 -1.78
N ALA A 88 2.35 7.30 -1.13
CA ALA A 88 1.50 8.42 -1.53
C ALA A 88 2.17 9.77 -1.23
N LYS A 89 2.98 9.85 -0.17
CA LYS A 89 3.60 11.10 0.32
C LYS A 89 4.91 11.47 -0.36
N ASN A 90 5.70 10.50 -0.81
CA ASN A 90 7.07 10.73 -1.24
C ASN A 90 7.32 10.14 -2.63
N ASP A 91 7.05 8.85 -2.80
CA ASP A 91 7.54 8.10 -3.96
C ASP A 91 6.81 8.48 -5.26
N ILE A 92 5.48 8.47 -5.27
CA ILE A 92 4.70 8.91 -6.43
C ILE A 92 4.95 10.40 -6.74
N PRO A 93 4.89 11.34 -5.76
CA PRO A 93 5.25 12.74 -5.98
C PRO A 93 6.65 12.94 -6.59
N SER A 94 7.62 12.14 -6.16
CA SER A 94 8.99 12.14 -6.69
C SER A 94 8.99 11.81 -8.19
N VAL A 95 8.40 10.68 -8.57
CA VAL A 95 8.28 10.25 -9.98
C VAL A 95 7.56 11.31 -10.83
N LEU A 96 6.42 11.81 -10.36
CA LEU A 96 5.63 12.81 -11.10
C LEU A 96 6.38 14.15 -11.25
N THR A 97 7.12 14.58 -10.23
CA THR A 97 7.91 15.82 -10.29
C THR A 97 9.06 15.68 -11.29
N THR A 98 9.82 14.59 -11.22
CA THR A 98 10.91 14.32 -12.18
C THR A 98 10.40 14.26 -13.61
N TYR A 99 9.28 13.59 -13.85
CA TYR A 99 8.70 13.51 -15.19
C TYR A 99 8.28 14.88 -15.72
N MET A 100 7.67 15.71 -14.88
CA MET A 100 7.26 17.07 -15.24
C MET A 100 8.45 17.98 -15.58
N ASP A 101 9.56 17.85 -14.85
CA ASP A 101 10.80 18.60 -15.12
C ASP A 101 11.41 18.26 -16.49
N GLN A 102 11.21 17.03 -16.97
CA GLN A 102 11.69 16.55 -18.27
C GLN A 102 10.78 16.93 -19.45
N HIS A 103 9.55 17.40 -19.19
CA HIS A 103 8.53 17.66 -20.22
C HIS A 103 7.99 19.10 -20.13
N PRO A 104 8.69 20.09 -20.70
CA PRO A 104 8.25 21.48 -20.70
C PRO A 104 6.85 21.65 -21.30
N GLY A 105 5.94 22.28 -20.56
CA GLY A 105 4.55 22.50 -20.98
C GLY A 105 3.57 21.43 -20.50
N LEU A 106 4.04 20.37 -19.84
CA LEU A 106 3.19 19.42 -19.12
C LEU A 106 2.94 19.93 -17.69
N THR A 107 1.68 19.89 -17.26
CA THR A 107 1.29 20.15 -15.86
C THR A 107 0.70 18.90 -15.25
N ILE A 108 1.23 18.45 -14.12
CA ILE A 108 0.70 17.31 -13.37
C ILE A 108 0.16 17.80 -12.01
N HIS A 109 -1.15 17.66 -11.84
CA HIS A 109 -1.82 17.81 -10.55
C HIS A 109 -1.85 16.46 -9.85
N TYR A 110 -1.65 16.45 -8.52
CA TYR A 110 -1.65 15.21 -7.74
C TYR A 110 -2.61 15.31 -6.55
N GLY A 111 -3.61 14.44 -6.57
CA GLY A 111 -4.70 14.38 -5.60
C GLY A 111 -4.32 13.63 -4.32
N ARG A 112 -5.24 13.66 -3.34
CA ARG A 112 -5.14 12.90 -2.09
C ARG A 112 -5.48 11.42 -2.30
N GLU A 113 -5.09 10.58 -1.34
CA GLU A 113 -5.46 9.16 -1.28
C GLU A 113 -6.98 8.94 -1.14
N LEU A 114 -7.45 7.71 -1.34
CA LEU A 114 -8.88 7.36 -1.22
C LEU A 114 -9.42 7.67 0.20
N GLY A 115 -8.63 7.35 1.23
CA GLY A 115 -8.91 7.75 2.61
C GLY A 115 -10.19 7.14 3.18
N LEU A 116 -10.79 7.85 4.13
CA LEU A 116 -12.09 7.55 4.73
C LEU A 116 -13.22 8.32 4.02
N HIS A 117 -13.22 8.30 2.69
CA HIS A 117 -14.35 8.83 1.92
C HIS A 117 -15.62 8.03 2.23
N GLU A 118 -16.79 8.67 2.20
CA GLU A 118 -18.08 8.01 2.50
C GLU A 118 -18.33 6.79 1.61
N GLU A 119 -18.01 6.91 0.33
CA GLU A 119 -18.06 5.79 -0.63
C GLU A 119 -17.11 4.65 -0.25
N MET A 120 -15.90 4.93 0.26
CA MET A 120 -15.00 3.87 0.70
C MET A 120 -15.51 3.14 1.95
N ILE A 121 -16.13 3.89 2.86
CA ILE A 121 -16.80 3.33 4.04
C ILE A 121 -17.97 2.44 3.59
N ALA A 122 -18.81 2.93 2.67
CA ALA A 122 -19.92 2.16 2.10
C ALA A 122 -19.43 0.88 1.38
N ALA A 123 -18.32 0.97 0.64
CA ALA A 123 -17.70 -0.18 0.00
C ALA A 123 -17.30 -1.25 1.03
N PHE A 124 -16.69 -0.82 2.14
CA PHE A 124 -16.24 -1.70 3.22
C PHE A 124 -17.40 -2.33 3.97
N GLU A 125 -18.41 -1.54 4.34
CA GLU A 125 -19.62 -2.00 5.00
C GLU A 125 -20.39 -3.01 4.14
N LEU A 126 -20.46 -2.79 2.82
CA LEU A 126 -21.07 -3.74 1.90
C LEU A 126 -20.35 -5.10 1.93
N ARG A 127 -19.01 -5.12 1.97
CA ARG A 127 -18.24 -6.39 2.09
C ARG A 127 -18.52 -7.09 3.41
N ILE A 128 -18.64 -6.35 4.50
CA ILE A 128 -18.98 -6.88 5.82
C ILE A 128 -20.38 -7.52 5.81
N LEU A 129 -21.38 -6.81 5.26
CA LEU A 129 -22.75 -7.33 5.14
C LEU A 129 -22.80 -8.59 4.28
N GLN A 130 -22.12 -8.60 3.13
CA GLN A 130 -22.03 -9.76 2.24
C GLN A 130 -21.45 -11.00 2.94
N ALA A 131 -20.41 -10.83 3.78
CA ALA A 131 -19.83 -11.94 4.55
C ALA A 131 -20.79 -12.55 5.57
N MET A 132 -21.76 -11.77 6.03
CA MET A 132 -22.83 -12.25 6.91
C MET A 132 -24.06 -12.76 6.15
N GLY A 133 -24.06 -12.69 4.81
CA GLY A 133 -25.20 -13.03 3.96
C GLY A 133 -26.35 -12.04 4.09
N MET A 134 -26.03 -10.75 4.27
CA MET A 134 -27.00 -9.67 4.44
C MET A 134 -26.91 -8.69 3.27
N ASP A 135 -28.07 -8.23 2.79
CA ASP A 135 -28.16 -7.25 1.69
C ASP A 135 -28.53 -5.83 2.18
N ALA A 136 -28.78 -5.68 3.49
CA ALA A 136 -29.13 -4.40 4.11
C ALA A 136 -28.60 -4.35 5.55
N ILE A 137 -28.48 -3.14 6.09
CA ILE A 137 -28.12 -2.91 7.49
C ILE A 137 -29.18 -3.57 8.39
N PRO A 138 -28.80 -4.45 9.32
CA PRO A 138 -29.75 -5.14 10.17
C PRO A 138 -30.36 -4.20 11.22
N ALA A 139 -31.49 -4.60 11.80
CA ALA A 139 -32.14 -3.81 12.84
C ALA A 139 -31.22 -3.63 14.07
N PRO A 140 -31.28 -2.49 14.78
CA PRO A 140 -30.51 -2.27 16.00
C PRO A 140 -30.66 -3.43 17.00
N GLY A 141 -29.54 -3.85 17.60
CA GLY A 141 -29.48 -5.00 18.49
C GLY A 141 -29.17 -6.35 17.82
N SER A 142 -29.28 -6.46 16.50
CA SER A 142 -29.06 -7.72 15.78
C SER A 142 -27.61 -8.22 15.80
N LEU A 143 -26.64 -7.31 15.94
CA LEU A 143 -25.20 -7.63 15.93
C LEU A 143 -24.52 -7.40 17.28
N TYR A 144 -25.26 -7.19 18.38
CA TYR A 144 -24.68 -6.93 19.71
C TYR A 144 -23.88 -8.11 20.29
N ASP A 145 -24.11 -9.32 19.79
CA ASP A 145 -23.37 -10.53 20.15
C ASP A 145 -22.28 -10.89 19.12
N THR A 146 -21.98 -9.98 18.19
CA THR A 146 -21.05 -10.16 17.09
C THR A 146 -19.96 -9.08 17.14
N MET A 147 -18.71 -9.48 16.92
CA MET A 147 -17.56 -8.58 16.89
C MET A 147 -17.04 -8.38 15.47
N LEU A 148 -16.66 -7.15 15.13
CA LEU A 148 -15.95 -6.82 13.90
C LEU A 148 -14.44 -6.77 14.15
N VAL A 149 -13.63 -7.40 13.30
CA VAL A 149 -12.18 -7.28 13.29
C VAL A 149 -11.76 -6.71 11.94
N THR A 150 -11.33 -5.44 11.93
CA THR A 150 -10.83 -4.81 10.70
C THR A 150 -9.34 -5.11 10.54
N VAL A 151 -8.94 -5.63 9.38
CA VAL A 151 -7.55 -5.94 9.06
C VAL A 151 -6.99 -4.85 8.14
N GLY A 152 -6.10 -4.03 8.68
CA GLY A 152 -5.32 -3.06 7.91
C GLY A 152 -4.01 -3.65 7.36
N ARG A 153 -3.42 -2.99 6.36
CA ARG A 153 -2.08 -3.34 5.88
C ARG A 153 -1.02 -3.18 6.98
N GLY A 154 -1.06 -2.02 7.65
CA GLY A 154 -0.07 -1.57 8.63
C GLY A 154 1.14 -0.91 7.97
N THR A 155 1.64 0.15 8.60
CA THR A 155 2.80 0.94 8.15
C THR A 155 3.58 1.47 9.36
N SER A 156 4.76 2.03 9.11
CA SER A 156 5.55 2.73 10.14
C SER A 156 4.97 4.10 10.50
N VAL A 157 4.00 4.60 9.73
CA VAL A 157 3.32 5.87 9.95
C VAL A 157 2.11 5.69 10.88
N ALA A 158 2.23 6.12 12.14
CA ALA A 158 1.17 5.96 13.14
C ALA A 158 -0.17 6.60 12.74
N ALA A 159 -0.16 7.79 12.12
CA ALA A 159 -1.38 8.46 11.68
C ALA A 159 -2.15 7.63 10.63
N ALA A 160 -1.45 7.00 9.68
CA ALA A 160 -2.09 6.13 8.69
C ALA A 160 -2.65 4.85 9.32
N ASN A 161 -2.01 4.32 10.36
CA ASN A 161 -2.57 3.19 11.12
C ASN A 161 -3.84 3.61 11.88
N ALA A 162 -3.87 4.83 12.44
CA ALA A 162 -5.05 5.36 13.13
C ALA A 162 -6.27 5.48 12.21
N GLU A 163 -6.09 5.73 10.91
CA GLU A 163 -7.21 5.73 9.94
C GLU A 163 -7.89 4.36 9.83
N ALA A 164 -7.14 3.25 9.91
CA ALA A 164 -7.73 1.92 9.95
C ALA A 164 -8.56 1.68 11.23
N ALA A 165 -8.11 2.22 12.36
CA ALA A 165 -8.85 2.16 13.62
C ALA A 165 -10.13 3.02 13.58
N LYS A 166 -10.07 4.20 12.97
CA LYS A 166 -11.25 5.04 12.72
C LYS A 166 -12.26 4.32 11.82
N LEU A 167 -11.81 3.74 10.70
CA LEU A 167 -12.68 2.95 9.82
C LEU A 167 -13.37 1.82 10.58
N CYS A 168 -12.60 1.06 11.37
CA CYS A 168 -13.13 -0.03 12.18
C CYS A 168 -14.24 0.47 13.11
N ARG A 169 -14.01 1.61 13.77
CA ARG A 169 -15.00 2.18 14.68
C ARG A 169 -16.25 2.68 13.95
N ILE A 170 -16.07 3.38 12.83
CA ILE A 170 -17.18 3.88 11.99
C ILE A 170 -18.06 2.71 11.53
N ALA A 171 -17.47 1.69 10.89
CA ALA A 171 -18.21 0.55 10.39
C ALA A 171 -18.90 -0.25 11.51
N ALA A 172 -18.26 -0.37 12.67
CA ALA A 172 -18.84 -1.05 13.81
C ALA A 172 -20.09 -0.33 14.35
N GLU A 173 -20.03 1.00 14.50
CA GLU A 173 -21.17 1.80 14.97
C GLU A 173 -22.28 1.89 13.92
N ASN A 174 -21.94 2.11 12.65
CA ASN A 174 -22.90 2.22 11.56
C ASN A 174 -23.72 0.93 11.38
N LEU A 175 -23.07 -0.23 11.50
CA LEU A 175 -23.71 -1.53 11.33
C LEU A 175 -24.29 -2.11 12.63
N GLY A 176 -23.90 -1.57 13.79
CA GLY A 176 -24.44 -1.96 15.10
C GLY A 176 -23.77 -3.18 15.74
N PHE A 177 -22.47 -3.41 15.50
CA PHE A 177 -21.70 -4.48 16.14
C PHE A 177 -21.56 -4.26 17.66
N GLY A 178 -21.53 -5.35 18.42
CA GLY A 178 -21.34 -5.30 19.88
C GLY A 178 -19.94 -4.87 20.31
N TRP A 179 -18.92 -5.16 19.50
CA TRP A 179 -17.55 -4.73 19.72
C TRP A 179 -16.76 -4.68 18.41
N CYS A 180 -15.60 -4.04 18.41
CA CYS A 180 -14.70 -4.03 17.28
C CYS A 180 -13.22 -3.96 17.67
N GLU A 181 -12.36 -4.62 16.90
CA GLU A 181 -10.91 -4.58 17.05
C GLU A 181 -10.21 -4.28 15.72
N THR A 182 -9.02 -3.68 15.79
CA THR A 182 -8.19 -3.41 14.61
C THR A 182 -6.89 -4.19 14.69
N VAL A 183 -6.58 -4.92 13.63
CA VAL A 183 -5.35 -5.72 13.52
C VAL A 183 -4.63 -5.41 12.20
N TYR A 184 -3.36 -5.77 12.10
CA TYR A 184 -2.53 -5.42 10.95
C TYR A 184 -1.81 -6.61 10.33
N SER A 185 -1.83 -6.68 9.01
CA SER A 185 -1.17 -7.74 8.23
C SER A 185 0.36 -7.65 8.24
N GLY A 186 0.92 -6.50 8.64
CA GLY A 186 2.37 -6.31 8.74
C GLY A 186 2.76 -4.95 9.33
N VAL A 187 4.07 -4.77 9.51
CA VAL A 187 4.76 -3.55 10.00
C VAL A 187 4.40 -3.08 11.41
N THR A 188 3.13 -3.01 11.78
CA THR A 188 2.66 -2.52 13.08
C THR A 188 1.90 -3.62 13.85
N TYR A 189 1.29 -3.26 14.98
CA TYR A 189 0.65 -4.19 15.92
C TYR A 189 -0.77 -3.77 16.29
N PRO A 190 -1.61 -4.71 16.76
CA PRO A 190 -1.35 -6.16 16.82
C PRO A 190 -1.32 -6.82 15.42
N SER A 191 -0.49 -7.86 15.26
CA SER A 191 -0.53 -8.69 14.05
C SER A 191 -1.85 -9.45 13.96
N VAL A 192 -2.24 -9.92 12.77
CA VAL A 192 -3.52 -10.64 12.58
C VAL A 192 -3.64 -11.84 13.53
N GLY A 193 -2.63 -12.72 13.57
CA GLY A 193 -2.66 -13.90 14.44
C GLY A 193 -2.78 -13.52 15.92
N ALA A 194 -1.88 -12.68 16.42
CA ALA A 194 -1.89 -12.27 17.82
C ALA A 194 -3.17 -11.50 18.19
N GLY A 195 -3.63 -10.63 17.30
CA GLY A 195 -4.85 -9.86 17.47
C GLY A 195 -6.10 -10.73 17.53
N LEU A 196 -6.23 -11.74 16.67
CA LEU A 196 -7.35 -12.68 16.71
C LEU A 196 -7.32 -13.54 17.99
N GLU A 197 -6.14 -13.99 18.43
CA GLU A 197 -5.98 -14.70 19.73
C GLU A 197 -6.36 -13.82 20.93
N MET A 198 -6.16 -12.50 20.84
CA MET A 198 -6.66 -11.56 21.85
C MET A 198 -8.18 -11.41 21.74
N ALA A 199 -8.69 -11.27 20.51
CA ALA A 199 -10.09 -10.97 20.23
C ALA A 199 -11.03 -12.10 20.70
N VAL A 200 -10.65 -13.37 20.54
CA VAL A 200 -11.45 -14.52 21.04
C VAL A 200 -11.59 -14.52 22.56
N LYS A 201 -10.67 -13.89 23.31
CA LYS A 201 -10.73 -13.80 24.78
C LYS A 201 -11.76 -12.79 25.27
N LEU A 202 -12.29 -11.94 24.39
CA LEU A 202 -13.36 -10.99 24.71
C LEU A 202 -14.74 -11.66 24.82
N GLY A 203 -14.85 -12.95 24.50
CA GLY A 203 -16.05 -13.76 24.76
C GLY A 203 -17.10 -13.78 23.65
N PHE A 204 -16.90 -13.06 22.55
CA PHE A 204 -17.78 -13.09 21.37
C PHE A 204 -17.72 -14.45 20.67
N LYS A 205 -18.90 -15.00 20.31
CA LYS A 205 -19.01 -16.29 19.59
C LYS A 205 -19.15 -16.13 18.08
N LYS A 206 -19.33 -14.90 17.60
CA LYS A 206 -19.38 -14.55 16.18
C LYS A 206 -18.38 -13.43 15.91
N ILE A 207 -17.45 -13.66 15.01
CA ILE A 207 -16.41 -12.70 14.63
C ILE A 207 -16.41 -12.52 13.12
N VAL A 208 -16.63 -11.30 12.65
CA VAL A 208 -16.46 -10.93 11.24
C VAL A 208 -15.06 -10.35 11.07
N VAL A 209 -14.22 -10.97 10.27
CA VAL A 209 -12.87 -10.47 9.94
C VAL A 209 -12.92 -9.80 8.58
N ALA A 210 -12.65 -8.50 8.52
CA ALA A 210 -12.84 -7.67 7.34
C ALA A 210 -11.51 -7.02 6.88
N PRO A 211 -10.88 -7.56 5.83
CA PRO A 211 -9.67 -6.98 5.25
C PRO A 211 -9.99 -5.69 4.48
N TYR A 212 -9.40 -4.57 4.90
CA TYR A 212 -9.48 -3.31 4.17
C TYR A 212 -8.33 -3.19 3.17
N PHE A 213 -8.52 -3.81 2.00
CA PHE A 213 -7.56 -3.87 0.90
C PHE A 213 -8.28 -3.62 -0.43
N LEU A 214 -7.60 -2.97 -1.39
CA LEU A 214 -8.16 -2.79 -2.73
C LEU A 214 -8.12 -4.10 -3.54
N PHE A 215 -7.02 -4.86 -3.46
CA PHE A 215 -6.78 -6.01 -4.35
C PHE A 215 -6.26 -7.22 -3.60
N SER A 216 -6.29 -8.35 -4.29
CA SER A 216 -5.80 -9.62 -3.81
C SER A 216 -4.27 -9.64 -3.62
N GLY A 217 -3.78 -10.79 -3.17
CA GLY A 217 -2.36 -11.11 -3.20
C GLY A 217 -1.91 -11.95 -2.01
N ARG A 218 -0.59 -12.05 -1.85
CA ARG A 218 0.03 -12.86 -0.78
C ARG A 218 -0.42 -12.47 0.63
N LEU A 219 -0.91 -11.26 0.82
CA LEU A 219 -1.36 -10.76 2.12
C LEU A 219 -2.72 -11.28 2.50
N ILE A 220 -3.68 -11.24 1.57
CA ILE A 220 -5.01 -11.82 1.76
C ILE A 220 -4.88 -13.31 2.09
N GLY A 221 -4.06 -14.05 1.35
CA GLY A 221 -3.79 -15.47 1.65
C GLY A 221 -3.17 -15.70 3.03
N ARG A 222 -2.29 -14.81 3.50
CA ARG A 222 -1.75 -14.89 4.87
C ARG A 222 -2.79 -14.60 5.94
N ILE A 223 -3.65 -13.59 5.74
CA ILE A 223 -4.75 -13.27 6.64
C ILE A 223 -5.65 -14.49 6.80
N GLN A 224 -6.03 -15.13 5.69
CA GLN A 224 -6.84 -16.34 5.69
C GLN A 224 -6.18 -17.48 6.47
N GLY A 225 -4.87 -17.72 6.28
CA GLY A 225 -4.15 -18.74 7.03
C GLY A 225 -4.12 -18.50 8.55
N TYR A 226 -4.04 -17.24 8.99
CA TYR A 226 -4.16 -16.92 10.43
C TYR A 226 -5.58 -17.15 10.96
N ILE A 227 -6.60 -16.77 10.18
CA ILE A 227 -8.01 -16.99 10.56
C ILE A 227 -8.26 -18.49 10.73
N GLU A 228 -7.84 -19.32 9.77
CA GLU A 228 -7.98 -20.79 9.82
C GLU A 228 -7.30 -21.38 11.05
N LYS A 229 -6.06 -20.98 11.33
CA LYS A 229 -5.30 -21.43 12.49
C LYS A 229 -6.00 -21.10 13.81
N VAL A 230 -6.52 -19.88 13.96
CA VAL A 230 -7.22 -19.47 15.18
C VAL A 230 -8.60 -20.15 15.27
N ALA A 231 -9.31 -20.30 14.16
CA ALA A 231 -10.59 -21.00 14.12
C ALA A 231 -10.46 -22.48 14.52
N GLU A 232 -9.40 -23.17 14.08
CA GLU A 232 -9.12 -24.56 14.46
C GLU A 232 -8.90 -24.70 15.98
N ALA A 233 -8.24 -23.72 16.60
CA ALA A 233 -8.01 -23.69 18.05
C ALA A 233 -9.26 -23.28 18.87
N HIS A 234 -10.27 -22.69 18.22
CA HIS A 234 -11.46 -22.12 18.86
C HIS A 234 -12.76 -22.54 18.13
N PRO A 235 -13.11 -23.84 18.15
CA PRO A 235 -14.24 -24.38 17.37
C PRO A 235 -15.62 -23.88 17.83
N ASP A 236 -15.70 -23.26 19.01
CA ASP A 236 -16.91 -22.64 19.55
C ASP A 236 -17.14 -21.20 19.05
N VAL A 237 -16.19 -20.64 18.29
CA VAL A 237 -16.27 -19.30 17.70
C VAL A 237 -16.48 -19.40 16.19
N LYS A 238 -17.56 -18.80 15.69
CA LYS A 238 -17.84 -18.70 14.26
C LYS A 238 -17.11 -17.50 13.66
N PHE A 239 -16.14 -17.77 12.79
CA PHE A 239 -15.49 -16.76 11.96
C PHE A 239 -16.21 -16.58 10.62
N MET A 240 -16.40 -15.34 10.21
CA MET A 240 -16.91 -14.95 8.89
C MET A 240 -15.89 -13.98 8.28
N THR A 241 -15.45 -14.22 7.05
CA THR A 241 -14.41 -13.40 6.42
C THR A 241 -15.02 -12.54 5.32
N ALA A 242 -14.87 -11.22 5.42
CA ALA A 242 -15.22 -10.31 4.34
C ALA A 242 -14.23 -10.40 3.19
N ASP A 243 -14.77 -10.24 2.00
CA ASP A 243 -13.97 -10.07 0.80
C ASP A 243 -13.33 -8.67 0.77
N TYR A 244 -12.26 -8.50 0.00
CA TYR A 244 -11.60 -7.22 -0.19
C TYR A 244 -12.37 -6.34 -1.19
N LEU A 245 -11.98 -5.07 -1.36
CA LEU A 245 -12.83 -4.06 -2.00
C LEU A 245 -13.02 -4.28 -3.51
N ARG A 246 -11.94 -4.55 -4.27
CA ARG A 246 -11.93 -4.73 -5.73
C ARG A 246 -12.56 -3.55 -6.48
N ASP A 247 -13.28 -3.87 -7.55
CA ASP A 247 -14.01 -3.00 -8.46
C ASP A 247 -15.41 -2.62 -7.96
N ASN A 248 -15.62 -2.65 -6.64
CA ASN A 248 -16.87 -2.20 -6.03
C ASN A 248 -17.23 -0.80 -6.58
N PRO A 249 -18.48 -0.57 -7.04
CA PRO A 249 -18.89 0.71 -7.62
C PRO A 249 -18.57 1.92 -6.74
N HIS A 250 -18.62 1.77 -5.40
CA HIS A 250 -18.26 2.81 -4.45
C HIS A 250 -16.75 3.13 -4.45
N VAL A 251 -15.88 2.16 -4.73
CA VAL A 251 -14.44 2.43 -4.92
C VAL A 251 -14.24 3.30 -6.16
N ILE A 252 -14.92 2.98 -7.26
CA ILE A 252 -14.87 3.77 -8.51
C ILE A 252 -15.43 5.18 -8.25
N ASN A 253 -16.54 5.31 -7.52
CA ASN A 253 -17.10 6.61 -7.12
C ASN A 253 -16.10 7.44 -6.32
N THR A 254 -15.31 6.81 -5.45
CA THR A 254 -14.26 7.51 -4.70
C THR A 254 -13.17 8.04 -5.63
N PHE A 255 -12.73 7.27 -6.62
CA PHE A 255 -11.78 7.78 -7.61
C PHE A 255 -12.33 9.00 -8.35
N ILE A 256 -13.61 8.96 -8.76
CA ILE A 256 -14.27 10.09 -9.41
C ILE A 256 -14.25 11.32 -8.50
N ALA A 257 -14.69 11.18 -7.24
CA ALA A 257 -14.68 12.27 -6.28
C ALA A 257 -13.27 12.86 -6.08
N ARG A 258 -12.23 12.01 -6.00
CA ARG A 258 -10.83 12.45 -5.87
C ARG A 258 -10.32 13.21 -7.09
N ILE A 259 -10.76 12.82 -8.29
CA ILE A 259 -10.44 13.56 -9.52
C ILE A 259 -11.18 14.90 -9.52
N GLU A 260 -12.47 14.92 -9.20
CA GLU A 260 -13.28 16.14 -9.17
C GLU A 260 -12.75 17.16 -8.17
N GLU A 261 -12.42 16.73 -6.94
CA GLU A 261 -11.76 17.57 -5.93
C GLU A 261 -10.47 18.21 -6.48
N LEU A 262 -9.66 17.42 -7.20
CA LEU A 262 -8.40 17.88 -7.77
C LEU A 262 -8.60 18.89 -8.90
N VAL A 263 -9.63 18.70 -9.73
CA VAL A 263 -9.98 19.61 -10.82
C VAL A 263 -10.53 20.94 -10.28
N LEU A 264 -11.40 20.88 -9.27
CA LEU A 264 -12.02 22.04 -8.64
C LEU A 264 -11.05 22.82 -7.73
N GLY A 265 -9.90 22.24 -7.40
CA GLY A 265 -8.93 22.83 -6.48
C GLY A 265 -9.37 22.75 -5.02
N GLU A 266 -10.32 21.86 -4.69
CA GLU A 266 -10.83 21.60 -3.34
C GLU A 266 -9.90 20.65 -2.58
N VAL A 267 -8.60 20.97 -2.56
CA VAL A 267 -7.60 20.19 -1.85
C VAL A 267 -7.49 20.72 -0.42
N GLU A 268 -7.31 19.83 0.57
CA GLU A 268 -6.96 20.22 1.95
C GLU A 268 -5.86 21.29 1.99
N GLU A 269 -5.82 22.09 3.07
CA GLU A 269 -4.94 23.25 3.28
C GLU A 269 -3.46 22.99 2.89
N LYS A 270 -3.02 21.71 2.92
CA LYS A 270 -1.74 21.27 2.35
C LYS A 270 -1.82 19.89 1.66
N GLY A 271 -2.07 19.89 0.35
CA GLY A 271 -2.10 18.68 -0.50
C GLY A 271 -0.79 17.88 -0.54
N LEU A 272 -0.84 16.63 -1.02
CA LEU A 272 0.31 15.70 -1.00
C LEU A 272 1.54 16.24 -1.73
N MET A 273 1.36 16.80 -2.94
CA MET A 273 2.46 17.35 -3.73
C MET A 273 3.10 18.59 -3.07
N ALA A 274 2.27 19.47 -2.49
CA ALA A 274 2.75 20.65 -1.77
C ALA A 274 3.57 20.26 -0.53
N ASP A 275 3.07 19.29 0.26
CA ASP A 275 3.81 18.73 1.40
C ASP A 275 5.14 18.09 0.98
N PHE A 276 5.13 17.33 -0.11
CA PHE A 276 6.35 16.73 -0.66
C PHE A 276 7.38 17.79 -1.04
N ARG A 277 7.01 18.80 -1.83
CA ARG A 277 7.92 19.86 -2.31
C ARG A 277 8.53 20.67 -1.17
N GLU A 278 7.74 20.99 -0.13
CA GLU A 278 8.27 21.71 1.03
C GLU A 278 9.29 20.85 1.79
N ARG A 279 8.98 19.57 2.03
CA ARG A 279 9.90 18.63 2.71
C ARG A 279 11.16 18.40 1.88
N LEU A 280 11.05 18.33 0.56
CA LEU A 280 12.17 18.24 -0.37
C LEU A 280 13.06 19.49 -0.29
N SER A 281 12.47 20.69 -0.29
CA SER A 281 13.22 21.95 -0.14
C SER A 281 13.94 22.09 1.21
N ARG A 282 13.49 21.37 2.23
CA ARG A 282 14.10 21.29 3.56
C ARG A 282 15.14 20.17 3.68
N GLY A 283 15.32 19.34 2.65
CA GLY A 283 16.20 18.16 2.69
C GLY A 283 15.71 17.04 3.62
N GLU A 284 14.41 16.99 3.91
CA GLU A 284 13.80 15.95 4.76
C GLU A 284 13.41 14.69 3.98
N VAL A 285 13.34 14.82 2.67
CA VAL A 285 13.12 13.74 1.71
C VAL A 285 14.01 13.97 0.51
N ASP A 286 14.50 12.89 -0.07
CA ASP A 286 15.23 12.91 -1.34
C ASP A 286 14.31 12.45 -2.48
N VAL A 287 14.64 12.86 -3.70
CA VAL A 287 14.06 12.26 -4.91
C VAL A 287 14.62 10.85 -5.02
N HIS A 288 13.80 9.85 -4.70
CA HIS A 288 14.21 8.45 -4.71
C HIS A 288 14.05 7.87 -6.13
N HIS A 289 15.15 7.33 -6.69
CA HIS A 289 15.19 6.70 -8.03
C HIS A 289 15.35 5.16 -7.99
N HIS A 290 15.18 4.52 -6.82
CA HIS A 290 15.40 3.07 -6.67
C HIS A 290 14.11 2.32 -6.32
N HIS A 291 13.17 2.31 -7.27
CA HIS A 291 12.05 1.37 -7.22
C HIS A 291 12.43 0.07 -7.93
N ALA A 292 11.80 -1.05 -7.55
CA ALA A 292 11.86 -2.29 -8.33
C ALA A 292 11.08 -2.07 -9.62
N GLU A 293 11.67 -1.30 -10.53
CA GLU A 293 11.08 -0.99 -11.82
C GLU A 293 10.80 -2.28 -12.59
N PHE A 294 9.66 -2.30 -13.25
CA PHE A 294 9.33 -3.36 -14.18
C PHE A 294 10.39 -3.42 -15.28
N GLN A 295 11.07 -4.55 -15.41
CA GLN A 295 11.96 -4.83 -16.54
C GLN A 295 11.22 -5.76 -17.52
N PRO A 296 10.98 -5.34 -18.77
CA PRO A 296 10.42 -6.25 -19.78
C PRO A 296 11.39 -7.41 -20.01
N GLU A 297 10.87 -8.63 -20.16
CA GLU A 297 11.68 -9.81 -20.46
C GLU A 297 12.47 -9.58 -21.76
N GLY A 298 13.81 -9.52 -21.67
CA GLY A 298 14.70 -9.36 -22.81
C GLY A 298 15.30 -7.97 -23.03
N ALA A 299 15.04 -6.98 -22.18
CA ALA A 299 15.74 -5.69 -22.25
C ALA A 299 17.07 -5.77 -21.48
N GLU A 300 18.20 -5.79 -22.19
CA GLU A 300 19.51 -5.56 -21.58
C GLU A 300 19.57 -4.13 -21.03
N SER A 301 19.95 -4.00 -19.76
CA SER A 301 20.14 -2.69 -19.13
C SER A 301 21.32 -1.98 -19.78
N HIS A 302 21.06 -0.97 -20.60
CA HIS A 302 22.10 -0.03 -21.00
C HIS A 302 22.42 0.87 -19.81
N SER A 303 23.45 0.50 -19.04
CA SER A 303 24.08 1.40 -18.09
C SER A 303 24.80 2.49 -18.88
N HIS A 304 24.25 3.71 -18.88
CA HIS A 304 25.00 4.88 -19.31
C HIS A 304 26.06 5.20 -18.26
N THR A 305 27.26 4.65 -18.46
CA THR A 305 28.47 5.11 -17.77
C THR A 305 28.85 6.45 -18.38
N HIS A 306 28.62 7.54 -17.63
CA HIS A 306 29.22 8.82 -17.95
C HIS A 306 30.70 8.76 -17.58
N ASP A 307 31.56 8.52 -18.57
CA ASP A 307 32.99 8.78 -18.46
C ASP A 307 33.20 10.30 -18.46
N HIS A 308 33.66 10.83 -17.34
CA HIS A 308 34.25 12.16 -17.27
C HIS A 308 35.77 12.01 -17.24
N ASP A 309 36.37 12.15 -18.41
CA ASP A 309 37.81 12.39 -18.56
C ASP A 309 38.18 13.74 -17.96
N HIS A 310 38.95 13.71 -16.87
CA HIS A 310 39.78 14.84 -16.46
C HIS A 310 41.19 14.35 -16.14
N GLU A 311 42.09 14.56 -17.11
CA GLU A 311 43.53 14.60 -16.89
C GLU A 311 43.86 15.71 -15.89
N HIS A 312 44.55 15.38 -14.79
CA HIS A 312 45.62 16.22 -14.25
C HIS A 312 46.58 15.36 -13.41
N HIS A 313 47.84 15.34 -13.84
CA HIS A 313 48.98 14.85 -13.06
C HIS A 313 49.15 15.67 -11.78
N HIS A 314 49.46 15.03 -10.65
CA HIS A 314 50.59 15.38 -9.79
C HIS A 314 50.96 14.19 -8.88
N HIS A 315 52.26 13.84 -8.90
CA HIS A 315 52.90 12.92 -7.98
C HIS A 315 52.89 13.47 -6.56
N HIS A 316 52.51 12.65 -5.56
CA HIS A 316 53.21 12.58 -4.28
C HIS A 316 53.04 11.19 -3.66
N SER A 317 54.18 10.56 -3.38
CA SER A 317 54.32 9.29 -2.69
C SER A 317 54.16 9.49 -1.18
N HIS A 318 53.11 8.95 -0.58
CA HIS A 318 53.11 8.61 0.84
C HIS A 318 52.39 7.29 1.07
N SER A 319 53.16 6.29 1.50
CA SER A 319 52.69 5.00 1.98
C SER A 319 52.05 5.17 3.35
N HIS A 320 50.74 4.97 3.45
CA HIS A 320 50.11 4.59 4.71
C HIS A 320 49.11 3.47 4.45
N SER A 321 49.48 2.29 4.93
CA SER A 321 48.62 1.12 5.06
C SER A 321 47.50 1.44 6.06
N HIS A 322 46.28 1.58 5.54
CA HIS A 322 45.08 1.41 6.35
C HIS A 322 44.24 0.30 5.71
N ASP A 323 44.19 -0.81 6.44
CA ASP A 323 43.26 -1.92 6.23
C ASP A 323 41.84 -1.36 6.40
N HIS A 324 41.20 -1.02 5.27
CA HIS A 324 39.77 -0.78 5.24
C HIS A 324 39.11 -1.98 4.60
N ASN A 325 38.57 -2.82 5.48
CA ASN A 325 37.64 -3.88 5.16
C ASN A 325 36.43 -3.26 4.45
N HIS A 326 36.49 -3.18 3.12
CA HIS A 326 35.34 -2.82 2.31
C HIS A 326 34.38 -3.99 2.36
N ALA A 327 33.41 -3.91 3.27
CA ALA A 327 32.18 -4.66 3.15
C ALA A 327 31.57 -4.29 1.79
N HIS A 328 31.68 -5.21 0.84
CA HIS A 328 30.98 -5.14 -0.42
C HIS A 328 29.49 -4.98 -0.09
N ASN A 329 28.96 -3.78 -0.34
CA ASN A 329 27.53 -3.55 -0.28
C ASN A 329 26.96 -4.31 -1.49
N GLU A 330 26.57 -5.57 -1.25
CA GLU A 330 25.92 -6.41 -2.24
C GLU A 330 24.72 -5.63 -2.77
N SER A 331 24.69 -5.48 -4.10
CA SER A 331 23.64 -4.88 -4.91
C SER A 331 22.32 -5.62 -4.66
N GLY A 332 21.62 -5.19 -3.61
CA GLY A 332 20.38 -5.76 -3.11
C GLY A 332 19.17 -5.19 -3.84
N HIS A 333 18.30 -6.08 -4.29
CA HIS A 333 17.01 -5.84 -4.93
C HIS A 333 16.22 -4.61 -4.40
N GLY A 334 15.73 -3.78 -5.33
CA GLY A 334 15.12 -2.46 -5.10
C GLY A 334 13.74 -2.42 -4.46
N HIS A 335 13.62 -2.78 -3.18
CA HIS A 335 12.57 -2.20 -2.33
C HIS A 335 13.04 -2.13 -0.88
N HIS A 336 12.98 -0.93 -0.31
CA HIS A 336 13.36 -0.67 1.07
C HIS A 336 12.12 -0.47 1.94
N HIS A 337 12.12 -1.07 3.13
CA HIS A 337 11.13 -0.75 4.15
C HIS A 337 11.69 0.35 5.05
N ALA A 338 10.90 1.40 5.27
CA ALA A 338 11.24 2.41 6.28
C ALA A 338 11.47 1.72 7.65
N PRO A 339 12.50 2.12 8.43
CA PRO A 339 12.74 1.55 9.74
C PRO A 339 11.51 1.67 10.64
N TYR A 340 11.10 0.56 11.25
CA TYR A 340 10.00 0.58 12.21
C TYR A 340 10.52 0.64 13.65
N LYS A 341 10.20 1.74 14.35
CA LYS A 341 10.66 2.01 15.73
C LYS A 341 10.35 0.88 16.71
N HIS A 342 9.26 0.14 16.50
CA HIS A 342 8.78 -0.90 17.41
C HIS A 342 8.89 -2.31 16.81
N ILE A 343 9.95 -2.58 16.02
CA ILE A 343 10.16 -3.86 15.33
C ILE A 343 10.09 -5.07 16.29
N ALA A 344 10.55 -4.92 17.53
CA ALA A 344 10.56 -5.96 18.56
C ALA A 344 9.27 -6.06 19.41
N HIS A 345 8.18 -5.37 19.05
CA HIS A 345 6.95 -5.30 19.85
C HIS A 345 6.30 -6.69 20.04
N PRO A 346 5.94 -7.13 21.27
CA PRO A 346 5.50 -8.50 21.57
C PRO A 346 4.28 -9.00 20.80
N PHE A 347 3.39 -8.09 20.40
CA PHE A 347 2.20 -8.41 19.59
C PHE A 347 2.33 -7.95 18.13
N GLY A 348 3.52 -7.49 17.74
CA GLY A 348 3.77 -6.81 16.48
C GLY A 348 4.65 -7.60 15.52
N PRO A 349 5.56 -6.94 14.81
CA PRO A 349 6.32 -7.56 13.73
C PRO A 349 7.06 -8.83 14.10
N ARG A 350 7.61 -8.91 15.32
CA ARG A 350 8.33 -10.11 15.77
C ARG A 350 7.48 -11.37 15.74
N THR A 351 6.16 -11.27 15.93
CA THR A 351 5.30 -12.46 15.89
C THR A 351 5.23 -13.08 14.50
N MET A 352 5.74 -12.40 13.46
CA MET A 352 5.80 -12.90 12.08
C MET A 352 7.19 -13.42 11.68
N ILE A 353 8.16 -13.45 12.60
CA ILE A 353 9.49 -14.02 12.33
C ILE A 353 9.33 -15.45 11.81
N ASP A 354 10.02 -15.74 10.71
CA ASP A 354 9.95 -17.01 9.96
C ASP A 354 8.59 -17.30 9.27
N GLU A 355 7.66 -16.33 9.21
CA GLU A 355 6.35 -16.46 8.55
C GLU A 355 6.23 -15.62 7.26
N ASN A 356 7.06 -15.94 6.26
CA ASN A 356 7.03 -15.33 4.93
C ASN A 356 7.22 -13.79 4.94
N VAL A 357 8.07 -13.28 5.83
CA VAL A 357 8.47 -11.88 5.89
C VAL A 357 9.64 -11.65 4.93
N CYS A 358 9.62 -10.58 4.13
CA CYS A 358 10.70 -10.32 3.16
C CYS A 358 12.05 -10.07 3.85
N CYS A 359 13.16 -10.41 3.17
CA CYS A 359 14.52 -10.24 3.72
C CYS A 359 14.81 -8.80 4.16
N CYS A 360 14.37 -7.80 3.40
CA CYS A 360 14.60 -6.38 3.69
C CYS A 360 13.88 -5.91 4.97
N PHE A 361 12.78 -6.56 5.36
CA PHE A 361 12.11 -6.29 6.62
C PHE A 361 12.68 -7.16 7.74
N MET A 362 13.07 -8.40 7.44
CA MET A 362 13.78 -9.27 8.39
C MET A 362 15.11 -8.68 8.86
N SER A 363 15.83 -7.94 8.01
CA SER A 363 17.09 -7.29 8.36
C SER A 363 16.95 -6.16 9.39
N GLN A 364 15.73 -5.72 9.71
CA GLN A 364 15.49 -4.74 10.77
C GLN A 364 15.48 -5.35 12.18
N PHE A 365 15.38 -6.68 12.31
CA PHE A 365 15.31 -7.34 13.61
C PHE A 365 16.70 -7.53 14.21
N PRO A 366 16.92 -7.13 15.48
CA PRO A 366 18.10 -7.55 16.22
C PRO A 366 18.13 -9.08 16.40
N GLN A 367 19.31 -9.69 16.37
CA GLN A 367 19.46 -11.14 16.43
C GLN A 367 18.88 -11.72 17.74
N GLU A 368 19.03 -11.01 18.85
CA GLU A 368 18.47 -11.39 20.14
C GLU A 368 16.94 -11.47 20.14
N VAL A 369 16.27 -10.67 19.30
CA VAL A 369 14.80 -10.72 19.14
C VAL A 369 14.40 -11.94 18.32
N ILE A 370 15.16 -12.26 17.27
CA ILE A 370 14.98 -13.45 16.44
C ILE A 370 15.11 -14.71 17.30
N ASP A 371 16.20 -14.81 18.06
CA ASP A 371 16.47 -15.97 18.90
C ASP A 371 15.42 -16.12 20.01
N ALA A 372 15.02 -15.02 20.64
CA ALA A 372 13.98 -15.02 21.66
C ALA A 372 12.62 -15.49 21.09
N GLU A 373 12.25 -15.03 19.89
CA GLU A 373 10.99 -15.43 19.26
C GLU A 373 11.00 -16.90 18.84
N ARG A 374 12.10 -17.38 18.25
CA ARG A 374 12.27 -18.81 17.90
C ARG A 374 12.19 -19.70 19.14
N ALA A 375 12.78 -19.27 20.26
CA ALA A 375 12.68 -19.98 21.52
C ALA A 375 11.23 -20.04 22.05
N LEU A 376 10.45 -18.96 21.91
CA LEU A 376 9.02 -18.95 22.27
C LEU A 376 8.20 -19.90 21.38
N ARG A 377 8.41 -19.86 20.06
CA ARG A 377 7.74 -20.75 19.09
C ARG A 377 8.03 -22.22 19.37
N LYS A 378 9.29 -22.55 19.66
CA LYS A 378 9.71 -23.90 20.05
C LYS A 378 9.02 -24.37 21.32
N LYS A 379 8.89 -23.50 22.34
CA LYS A 379 8.15 -23.82 23.58
C LYS A 379 6.66 -24.03 23.33
N ALA A 380 6.08 -23.31 22.36
CA ALA A 380 4.68 -23.44 21.96
C ALA A 380 4.43 -24.65 21.03
N GLY A 381 5.44 -25.47 20.73
CA GLY A 381 5.30 -26.62 19.83
C GLY A 381 5.05 -26.25 18.36
N VAL A 382 5.29 -24.99 17.99
CA VAL A 382 5.19 -24.53 16.60
C VAL A 382 6.43 -25.03 15.86
N ALA A 383 6.23 -25.84 14.81
CA ALA A 383 7.32 -26.32 13.97
C ALA A 383 8.11 -25.14 13.38
N GLU A 384 9.44 -25.28 13.27
CA GLU A 384 10.27 -24.32 12.54
C GLU A 384 9.77 -24.28 11.09
N ALA A 385 9.07 -23.21 10.74
CA ALA A 385 8.75 -22.94 9.35
C ALA A 385 10.04 -22.46 8.70
N ASP A 386 10.73 -23.32 7.95
CA ASP A 386 11.80 -22.91 7.04
C ASP A 386 11.17 -22.22 5.82
N ARG A 387 10.56 -21.06 6.07
CA ARG A 387 9.84 -20.23 5.10
C ARG A 387 10.29 -18.79 5.19
N THR A 388 11.55 -18.56 5.58
CA THR A 388 12.18 -17.27 5.25
C THR A 388 12.21 -17.20 3.72
N PRO A 389 11.50 -16.26 3.07
CA PRO A 389 11.59 -16.10 1.63
C PRO A 389 13.05 -15.84 1.30
N GLN A 390 13.73 -16.81 0.70
CA GLN A 390 15.05 -16.57 0.15
C GLN A 390 14.87 -15.60 -1.02
N CYS A 391 15.50 -14.43 -0.96
CA CYS A 391 15.68 -13.64 -2.17
C CYS A 391 16.39 -14.56 -3.17
N LYS A 392 15.75 -14.84 -4.32
CA LYS A 392 16.48 -15.39 -5.47
C LYS A 392 17.55 -14.35 -5.81
N ARG A 393 18.80 -14.59 -5.39
CA ARG A 393 19.96 -13.89 -5.96
C ARG A 393 19.82 -14.07 -7.48
N LYS A 394 19.81 -12.96 -8.25
CA LYS A 394 20.00 -13.06 -9.71
C LYS A 394 21.32 -13.81 -9.89
N SER A 395 21.24 -15.00 -10.48
CA SER A 395 22.39 -15.81 -10.90
C SER A 395 23.15 -15.11 -12.01
#